data_AF-A0A7X8EKS9-F1
#
_entry.id   AF-A0A7X8EKS9-F1
#
_cell.length_a   1.000
_cell.length_b   1.000
_cell.length_c   1.000
_cell.angle_alpha   90.00
_cell.angle_beta   90.00
_cell.angle_gamma   90.00
#
_symmetry.space_group_name_H-M   'P 1'
#
loop_
_entity.id
_entity.type
_entity.pdbx_description
1 polymer ?
#
loop_
_entity_poly.entity_id
_entity_poly.type
_entity_poly.pdbx_seq_one_letter_code
_entity_poly.pdbx_strand_id
1 'polypeptide(L)'
;GDEFAVLMLQDGKDGDFDIVSRLEREISRVNKISGRDYRLAMSMGMSEWLPGASVPLEELVMEADRKMYENKAARKRAECGSASGG
;
A
#
# COMPACT_ATOMS: atom_id res chain seq x y z
N GLY A 1 -9.02 14.21 -3.27
CA GLY A 1 -9.31 12.77 -3.05
C GLY A 1 -8.42 12.26 -1.94
N ASP A 2 -8.52 10.98 -1.64
CA ASP A 2 -7.73 10.23 -0.66
C ASP A 2 -6.74 9.24 -1.33
N GLU A 3 -6.60 9.34 -2.66
CA GLU A 3 -5.72 8.51 -3.48
C GLU A 3 -4.40 9.22 -3.78
N PHE A 4 -3.30 8.46 -3.69
CA PHE A 4 -1.94 8.95 -3.86
C PHE A 4 -1.15 7.97 -4.74
N ALA A 5 -0.29 8.49 -5.61
CA ALA A 5 0.65 7.71 -6.41
C ALA A 5 2.09 8.15 -6.11
N VAL A 6 3.00 7.20 -5.98
CA VAL A 6 4.41 7.45 -5.67
C VAL A 6 5.28 6.71 -6.68
N LEU A 7 6.12 7.45 -7.40
CA LEU A 7 7.19 6.88 -8.22
C LEU A 7 8.48 6.87 -7.41
N MET A 8 9.09 5.70 -7.26
CA MET A 8 10.35 5.53 -6.52
C MET A 8 11.47 5.23 -7.51
N LEU A 9 12.57 5.96 -7.41
CA LEU A 9 13.79 5.68 -8.14
C LEU A 9 14.74 4.97 -7.17
N GLN A 10 14.94 3.67 -7.35
CA GLN A 10 15.96 2.91 -6.62
C GLN A 10 17.12 2.60 -7.55
N ASP A 11 18.35 2.74 -7.04
CA ASP A 11 19.58 2.40 -7.75
C ASP A 11 20.12 1.01 -7.38
N GLY A 12 19.32 0.21 -6.65
CA GLY A 12 19.65 -1.14 -6.19
C GLY A 12 20.70 -1.20 -5.08
N LYS A 13 21.19 -0.05 -4.58
CA LYS A 13 22.17 0.02 -3.47
C LYS A 13 21.53 0.29 -2.12
N ASP A 14 20.33 0.85 -2.15
CA ASP A 14 19.48 0.97 -0.97
C ASP A 14 18.95 -0.44 -0.65
N GLY A 15 19.61 -1.11 0.31
CA GLY A 15 19.26 -2.48 0.72
C GLY A 15 17.78 -2.64 1.03
N ASP A 16 17.28 -3.88 0.88
CA ASP A 16 15.88 -4.33 0.96
C ASP A 16 14.92 -3.37 1.69
N PHE A 17 14.51 -2.32 0.96
CA PHE A 17 13.73 -1.24 1.54
C PHE A 17 12.26 -1.61 1.43
N ASP A 18 11.77 -2.27 2.48
CA ASP A 18 10.35 -2.59 2.61
C ASP A 18 9.53 -1.32 2.95
N ILE A 19 9.19 -0.58 1.88
CA ILE A 19 8.35 0.62 1.96
C ILE A 19 6.98 0.31 2.54
N VAL A 20 6.45 -0.89 2.32
CA VAL A 20 5.13 -1.30 2.80
C VAL A 20 5.14 -1.36 4.32
N SER A 21 6.08 -2.12 4.89
CA SER A 21 6.26 -2.21 6.33
C SER A 21 6.55 -0.86 6.97
N ARG A 22 7.32 0.00 6.30
CA ARG A 22 7.57 1.37 6.78
C ARG A 22 6.28 2.18 6.89
N LEU A 23 5.45 2.19 5.85
CA LEU A 23 4.20 2.95 5.84
C LEU A 23 3.20 2.42 6.86
N GLU A 24 3.07 1.10 6.97
CA GLU A 24 2.19 0.47 7.98
C GLU A 24 2.60 0.81 9.41
N ARG A 25 3.91 0.84 9.69
CA ARG A 25 4.44 1.25 11.00
C ARG A 25 4.10 2.70 11.31
N GLU A 26 4.25 3.61 10.35
CA GLU A 26 3.95 5.02 10.56
C GLU A 26 2.45 5.26 10.75
N ILE A 27 1.58 4.59 9.98
CA ILE A 27 0.12 4.64 10.19
C ILE A 27 -0.24 4.15 11.60
N SER A 28 0.35 3.02 12.01
CA SER A 28 0.14 2.46 13.34
C SER A 28 0.60 3.41 14.45
N ARG A 29 1.73 4.10 14.25
CA ARG A 29 2.22 5.12 15.17
C ARG A 29 1.25 6.29 15.28
N VAL A 30 0.78 6.83 14.14
CA VAL A 30 -0.18 7.93 14.11
C VAL A 30 -1.49 7.55 14.80
N ASN A 31 -2.02 6.35 14.53
CA ASN A 31 -3.22 5.85 15.19
C ASN A 31 -3.08 5.79 16.72
N LYS A 32 -1.90 5.48 17.24
CA LYS A 32 -1.64 5.43 18.70
C LYS A 32 -1.56 6.82 19.35
N ILE A 33 -1.04 7.82 18.64
CA ILE A 33 -0.74 9.14 19.23
C ILE A 33 -1.73 10.23 18.84
N SER A 34 -2.60 10.00 17.86
CA SER A 34 -3.43 11.08 17.28
C SER A 34 -4.56 11.56 18.19
N GLY A 35 -4.99 10.76 19.18
CA GLY A 35 -6.14 11.07 20.02
C GLY A 35 -7.47 11.18 19.26
N ARG A 36 -7.54 10.67 18.03
CA ARG A 36 -8.74 10.71 17.18
C ARG A 36 -9.65 9.52 17.48
N ASP A 37 -10.95 9.72 17.36
CA ASP A 37 -11.97 8.67 17.56
C ASP A 37 -12.02 7.64 16.41
N TYR A 38 -11.14 7.76 15.42
CA TYR A 38 -11.04 6.85 14.29
C TYR A 38 -9.60 6.41 14.07
N ARG A 39 -9.45 5.21 13.51
CA ARG A 39 -8.16 4.68 13.07
C ARG A 39 -8.02 4.81 11.56
N LEU A 40 -6.88 5.30 11.13
CA LEU A 40 -6.47 5.33 9.73
C LEU A 40 -6.04 3.93 9.29
N ALA A 41 -6.40 3.58 8.06
CA ALA A 41 -5.91 2.40 7.36
C ALA A 41 -5.69 2.77 5.89
N MET A 42 -4.73 2.11 5.24
CA MET A 42 -4.39 2.38 3.84
C MET A 42 -4.32 1.06 3.06
N SER A 43 -4.85 1.08 1.83
CA SER A 43 -4.60 0.03 0.83
C SER A 43 -3.55 0.55 -0.12
N MET A 44 -2.63 -0.31 -0.51
CA MET A 44 -1.59 0.04 -1.49
C MET A 44 -1.43 -1.10 -2.47
N GLY A 45 -1.03 -0.77 -3.69
CA GLY A 45 -0.54 -1.73 -4.66
C GLY A 45 0.76 -1.18 -5.25
N MET A 46 1.64 -2.10 -5.63
CA MET A 46 2.97 -1.76 -6.10
C MET A 46 3.29 -2.56 -7.36
N SER A 47 3.91 -1.87 -8.31
CA SER A 47 4.52 -2.44 -9.49
C SER A 47 5.97 -1.99 -9.54
N GLU A 48 6.82 -2.85 -10.10
CA GLU A 48 8.24 -2.63 -10.20
C GLU A 48 8.64 -2.69 -11.67
N TRP A 49 9.46 -1.73 -12.09
CA TRP A 49 10.12 -1.80 -13.38
C TRP A 49 11.45 -2.51 -13.22
N LEU A 50 11.65 -3.61 -13.96
CA LEU A 50 12.91 -4.34 -13.96
C LEU A 50 13.81 -3.85 -15.11
N PRO A 51 15.12 -3.70 -14.88
CA PRO A 51 16.07 -3.37 -15.94
C PRO A 51 15.95 -4.34 -17.13
N GLY A 52 15.74 -3.80 -18.32
CA GLY A 52 15.56 -4.58 -19.55
C GLY A 52 14.10 -4.90 -19.92
N ALA A 53 13.13 -4.57 -19.05
CA ALA A 53 11.72 -4.66 -19.38
C ALA A 53 11.29 -3.49 -20.29
N SER A 54 10.66 -3.81 -21.43
CA SER A 54 10.02 -2.83 -22.32
C SER A 54 8.55 -2.62 -21.92
N VAL A 55 8.31 -2.28 -20.65
CA VAL A 55 6.97 -2.04 -20.12
C VAL A 55 6.74 -0.53 -20.01
N PRO A 56 5.66 0.02 -20.62
CA PRO A 56 5.33 1.42 -20.51
C PRO A 56 4.90 1.78 -19.07
N LEU A 57 5.09 3.04 -18.68
CA LEU A 57 4.76 3.51 -17.32
C LEU A 57 3.27 3.32 -17.02
N GLU A 58 2.40 3.50 -18.01
CA GLU A 58 0.96 3.33 -17.89
C GLU A 58 0.59 1.92 -17.43
N GLU A 59 1.27 0.90 -17.95
CA GLU A 59 1.02 -0.50 -17.57
C GLU A 59 1.46 -0.78 -16.13
N LEU A 60 2.58 -0.19 -15.69
CA LEU A 60 3.02 -0.25 -14.30
C LEU A 60 2.00 0.41 -13.37
N VAL A 61 1.47 1.58 -13.74
CA VAL A 61 0.46 2.29 -12.94
C VAL A 61 -0.84 1.48 -12.88
N MET A 62 -1.31 0.94 -14.01
CA MET A 62 -2.50 0.09 -14.04
C MET A 62 -2.34 -1.17 -13.17
N GLU A 63 -1.17 -1.79 -13.18
CA GLU A 63 -0.89 -2.96 -12.36
C GLU A 63 -0.83 -2.62 -10.86
N ALA A 64 -0.23 -1.48 -10.50
CA ALA A 64 -0.23 -1.00 -9.12
C ALA A 64 -1.67 -0.69 -8.63
N ASP A 65 -2.48 -0.07 -9.48
CA ASP A 65 -3.89 0.24 -9.17
C ASP A 65 -4.72 -1.03 -8.98
N ARG A 66 -4.58 -2.01 -9.88
CA ARG A 66 -5.25 -3.32 -9.76
C ARG A 66 -4.92 -4.00 -8.44
N LYS A 67 -3.64 -4.07 -8.08
CA LYS A 67 -3.19 -4.63 -6.78
C LYS A 67 -3.73 -3.85 -5.59
N MET A 68 -3.81 -2.52 -5.69
CA MET A 68 -4.38 -1.68 -4.63
C MET A 68 -5.85 -2.03 -4.40
N TYR A 69 -6.62 -2.21 -5.47
CA TYR A 69 -8.02 -2.58 -5.40
C TYR A 69 -8.21 -3.98 -4.81
N GLU A 70 -7.39 -4.96 -5.21
CA GLU A 70 -7.39 -6.31 -4.65
C GLU A 70 -7.11 -6.31 -3.14
N ASN A 71 -6.09 -5.56 -2.71
CA ASN A 71 -5.74 -5.41 -1.30
C ASN A 71 -6.85 -4.71 -0.51
N LYS A 72 -7.51 -3.70 -1.11
CA LYS A 72 -8.69 -3.04 -0.52
C LYS A 72 -9.86 -4.00 -0.34
N ALA A 73 -10.12 -4.84 -1.32
CA ALA A 73 -11.17 -5.85 -1.23
C ALA A 73 -10.85 -6.92 -0.18
N ALA A 74 -9.60 -7.38 -0.11
CA ALA A 74 -9.15 -8.35 0.87
C ALA A 74 -9.27 -7.82 2.31
N ARG A 75 -8.84 -6.58 2.56
CA ARG A 75 -8.94 -5.96 3.89
C ARG A 75 -10.40 -5.84 4.34
N LYS A 76 -11.29 -5.35 3.47
CA LYS A 76 -12.73 -5.24 3.79
C LYS A 76 -13.35 -6.59 4.15
N ARG A 77 -12.94 -7.68 3.49
CA ARG A 77 -13.40 -9.03 3.83
C ARG A 77 -12.90 -9.48 5.21
N ALA A 78 -11.62 -9.23 5.52
CA ALA A 78 -11.05 -9.55 6.84
C ALA A 78 -11.73 -8.77 7.97
N GLU A 79 -12.02 -7.49 7.75
CA GLU A 79 -12.76 -6.64 8.70
C GLU A 79 -14.19 -7.15 8.93
N CYS A 80 -14.91 -7.53 7.87
CA CYS A 80 -16.27 -8.07 7.98
C CYS A 80 -16.32 -9.44 8.68
N GLY A 81 -15.36 -10.33 8.42
CA GLY A 81 -15.26 -11.64 9.07
C GLY A 81 -14.94 -11.58 10.57
N SER A 82 -14.34 -10.48 11.03
CA SER A 82 -14.04 -10.27 12.45
C SER A 82 -15.22 -9.76 13.29
N ALA A 83 -16.32 -9.34 12.65
CA ALA A 83 -17.49 -8.77 13.32
C ALA A 83 -18.59 -9.80 13.69
N SER A 84 -18.41 -11.08 13.37
CA SER A 84 -19.40 -12.15 13.61
C SER A 84 -19.00 -13.17 14.69
N GLY A 85 -18.02 -12.85 15.54
CA GLY A 85 -17.59 -13.68 16.67
C GLY A 85 -17.50 -12.88 17.96
N GLY A 86 -18.63 -12.71 18.65
CA GLY A 86 -18.77 -12.05 19.94
C GLY A 86 -20.13 -12.30 20.54
#